data_AF-A0A8S2QXP0-F1
#
_entry.id   AF-A0A8S2QXP0-F1
#
_cell.length_a   1.000
_cell.length_b   1.000
_cell.length_c   1.000
_cell.angle_alpha   90.00
_cell.angle_beta   90.00
_cell.angle_gamma   90.00
#
_symmetry.space_group_name_H-M   'P 1'
#
loop_
_entity.id
_entity.type
_entity.pdbx_description
1 polymer ?
#
loop_
_entity_poly.entity_id
_entity_poly.type
_entity_poly.pdbx_seq_one_letter_code
_entity_poly.pdbx_strand_id
1 'polypeptide(L)' 'EYTPDDQAATTFNDYITDTYVDDDAIFPSFIWNVHDLIITDQPRTNNHVEGFHNRLKQHFGVHPHIYEFIEALK' A
#
# COMPACT_ATOMS: atom_id res chain seq x y z
N GLU A 1 -8.55 -1.56 -37.21
CA GLU A 1 -7.43 -0.65 -36.92
C GLU A 1 -6.33 -1.49 -36.30
N TYR A 2 -5.11 -1.42 -36.83
CA TYR A 2 -3.95 -2.11 -36.26
C TYR A 2 -3.35 -1.17 -35.22
N THR A 3 -3.64 -1.42 -33.94
CA THR A 3 -2.86 -0.82 -32.85
C THR A 3 -1.53 -1.57 -32.83
N PRO A 4 -0.38 -0.91 -33.01
CA PRO A 4 0.91 -1.59 -32.90
C PRO A 4 0.99 -2.27 -31.53
N ASP A 5 1.45 -3.51 -31.52
CA ASP A 5 1.69 -4.27 -30.30
C ASP A 5 2.71 -3.50 -29.45
N ASP A 6 2.23 -2.75 -28.47
CA ASP A 6 3.08 -1.99 -27.56
C ASP A 6 3.58 -2.96 -26.50
N GLN A 7 4.68 -3.63 -26.83
CA GLN A 7 5.33 -4.59 -25.95
C GLN A 7 5.59 -4.02 -24.55
N ALA A 8 5.84 -2.70 -24.42
CA ALA A 8 6.04 -2.08 -23.13
C ALA A 8 4.73 -2.01 -22.33
N ALA A 9 3.62 -1.68 -22.98
CA ALA A 9 2.30 -1.71 -22.37
C ALA A 9 1.88 -3.14 -21.96
N THR A 10 2.14 -4.14 -22.80
CA THR A 10 1.88 -5.55 -22.47
C THR A 10 2.69 -5.98 -21.25
N THR A 11 3.99 -5.71 -21.24
CA THR A 11 4.87 -6.04 -20.10
C THR A 11 4.42 -5.36 -18.81
N PHE A 12 3.97 -4.10 -18.90
CA PHE A 12 3.45 -3.39 -17.75
C PHE A 12 2.14 -4.01 -17.23
N ASN A 13 1.21 -4.36 -18.13
CA ASN A 13 -0.05 -5.00 -17.75
C ASN A 13 0.17 -6.36 -17.10
N ASP A 14 1.05 -7.20 -17.67
CA ASP A 14 1.40 -8.51 -17.09
C ASP A 14 1.96 -8.32 -15.68
N TYR A 15 2.93 -7.42 -15.50
CA TYR A 15 3.47 -7.10 -14.18
C TYR A 15 2.39 -6.67 -13.18
N ILE A 16 1.49 -5.77 -13.56
CA ILE A 16 0.42 -5.32 -12.66
C ILE A 16 -0.53 -6.47 -12.30
N THR A 17 -0.86 -7.31 -13.28
CA THR A 17 -1.80 -8.40 -13.11
C THR A 17 -1.24 -9.47 -12.17
N ASP A 18 -0.03 -9.95 -12.47
CA ASP A 18 0.71 -10.95 -11.68
C ASP A 18 1.01 -10.45 -10.25
N THR A 19 1.19 -9.14 -10.09
CA THR A 19 1.59 -8.57 -8.79
C THR A 19 0.39 -8.23 -7.91
N TYR A 20 -0.75 -7.80 -8.47
CA TYR A 20 -1.84 -7.19 -7.69
C TYR A 20 -3.26 -7.65 -8.03
N VAL A 21 -3.54 -8.15 -9.24
CA VAL A 21 -4.92 -8.34 -9.72
C VAL A 21 -5.38 -9.79 -9.63
N ASP A 22 -4.53 -10.72 -10.04
CA ASP A 22 -4.89 -12.13 -10.11
C ASP A 22 -5.15 -12.75 -8.72
N ASP A 23 -5.91 -13.83 -8.70
CA ASP A 23 -6.25 -14.55 -7.46
C ASP A 23 -4.99 -15.15 -6.78
N ASP A 24 -3.96 -15.47 -7.57
CA ASP A 24 -2.65 -15.94 -7.14
C ASP A 24 -1.57 -14.85 -7.18
N ALA A 25 -1.99 -13.58 -7.23
CA ALA A 25 -1.07 -12.45 -7.24
C ALA A 25 -0.13 -12.43 -6.02
N ILE A 26 1.07 -11.86 -6.22
CA ILE A 26 2.08 -11.73 -5.16
C ILE A 26 1.53 -10.93 -3.96
N PHE A 27 0.73 -9.90 -4.23
CA PHE A 27 0.11 -9.04 -3.23
C PHE A 27 -1.42 -9.01 -3.40
N PRO A 28 -2.11 -10.09 -2.97
CA PRO A 28 -3.53 -10.27 -3.21
C PRO A 28 -4.37 -9.21 -2.50
N SER A 29 -5.57 -8.95 -3.01
CA SER A 29 -6.40 -7.85 -2.53
C SER A 29 -6.74 -7.90 -1.04
N PHE A 30 -6.82 -9.10 -0.44
CA PHE A 30 -7.11 -9.27 1.00
C PHE A 30 -6.05 -8.74 1.95
N ILE A 31 -4.81 -8.51 1.49
CA ILE A 31 -3.75 -7.89 2.32
C ILE A 31 -3.72 -6.36 2.19
N TRP A 32 -4.55 -5.78 1.33
CA TRP A 32 -4.55 -4.34 1.12
C TRP A 32 -5.17 -3.62 2.32
N ASN A 33 -4.62 -2.46 2.66
CA ASN A 33 -5.10 -1.64 3.78
C ASN A 33 -6.58 -1.20 3.70
N VAL A 34 -7.16 -1.23 2.50
CA VAL A 34 -8.56 -0.85 2.23
C VAL A 34 -9.48 -2.04 1.99
N HIS A 35 -8.98 -3.28 1.99
CA HIS A 35 -9.76 -4.47 1.63
C HIS A 35 -11.07 -4.56 2.41
N ASP A 36 -10.97 -4.54 3.74
CA ASP A 36 -12.12 -4.69 4.62
C ASP A 36 -13.12 -3.55 4.44
N LEU A 37 -12.62 -2.34 4.19
CA LEU A 37 -13.47 -1.17 3.90
C LEU A 37 -14.24 -1.36 2.59
N ILE A 38 -13.61 -1.93 1.56
CA ILE A 38 -14.24 -2.20 0.26
C ILE A 38 -15.34 -3.26 0.40
N ILE A 39 -15.05 -4.39 1.05
CA ILE A 39 -16.04 -5.48 1.18
C ILE A 39 -17.21 -5.12 2.12
N THR A 40 -17.01 -4.15 3.01
CA THR A 40 -18.04 -3.65 3.93
C THR A 40 -18.75 -2.37 3.46
N ASP A 41 -18.48 -1.91 2.22
CA ASP A 41 -19.03 -0.69 1.63
C ASP A 41 -18.81 0.56 2.51
N GLN A 42 -17.64 0.63 3.15
CA GLN A 42 -17.23 1.77 3.96
C GLN A 42 -16.37 2.75 3.16
N PRO A 43 -16.38 4.05 3.52
CA PRO A 43 -15.52 5.03 2.88
C PRO A 43 -14.04 4.62 2.93
N ARG A 44 -13.36 4.68 1.78
CA ARG A 44 -11.90 4.47 1.69
C ARG A 44 -11.20 5.66 2.32
N THR A 45 -10.75 5.50 3.56
CA THR A 45 -10.04 6.54 4.31
C THR A 45 -8.67 6.04 4.79
N ASN A 46 -7.66 6.91 4.71
CA ASN A 46 -6.33 6.72 5.26
C ASN A 46 -6.17 7.37 6.65
N ASN A 47 -7.27 7.79 7.31
CA ASN A 47 -7.25 8.52 8.58
C ASN A 47 -6.41 7.82 9.66
N HIS A 48 -6.44 6.49 9.72
CA HIS A 48 -5.66 5.71 10.67
C HIS A 48 -4.14 5.85 10.42
N VAL A 49 -3.72 5.77 9.16
CA VAL A 49 -2.30 5.90 8.75
C VAL A 49 -1.83 7.35 8.94
N GLU A 50 -2.64 8.32 8.54
CA GLU A 50 -2.35 9.74 8.76
C GLU A 50 -2.24 10.07 10.26
N GLY A 51 -3.17 9.56 11.07
CA GLY A 51 -3.17 9.72 12.52
C GLY A 51 -1.95 9.08 13.18
N PHE A 52 -1.56 7.88 12.74
CA PHE A 52 -0.35 7.22 13.19
C PHE A 52 0.89 8.06 12.86
N HIS A 53 1.07 8.48 11.61
CA HIS A 53 2.21 9.29 11.21
C HIS A 53 2.25 10.65 11.92
N ASN A 54 1.10 11.28 12.15
CA ASN A 54 1.02 12.53 12.90
C ASN A 54 1.48 12.34 14.35
N ARG A 55 0.99 11.31 15.05
CA ARG A 55 1.43 10.98 16.42
C ARG A 55 2.91 10.64 16.47
N LEU A 56 3.39 9.86 15.49
CA LEU A 56 4.79 9.49 15.39
C LEU A 56 5.69 10.72 15.21
N LYS A 57 5.29 11.63 14.32
CA LYS A 57 5.97 12.91 14.11
C LYS A 57 5.97 13.78 15.36
N GLN A 58 4.85 13.83 16.09
CA GLN A 58 4.78 14.58 17.35
C GLN A 58 5.68 13.99 18.43
N HIS A 59 5.82 12.66 18.47
CA HIS A 59 6.62 11.97 19.46
C HIS A 59 8.13 12.14 19.23
N PHE A 60 8.59 12.00 17.98
CA PHE A 60 10.03 12.02 17.66
C PHE A 60 10.53 13.35 17.07
N GLY A 61 9.65 14.19 16.53
CA GLY A 61 9.98 15.50 15.93
C GLY A 61 10.74 15.43 14.59
N VAL A 62 11.74 14.55 14.50
CA VAL A 62 12.57 14.20 13.34
C VAL A 62 12.64 12.67 13.21
N HIS A 63 13.22 12.13 12.14
CA HIS A 63 13.45 10.70 12.03
C HIS A 63 14.44 10.25 13.13
N PRO A 64 14.00 9.51 14.16
CA PRO A 64 14.86 9.13 15.27
C PRO A 64 15.90 8.09 14.82
N HIS A 65 16.97 7.94 15.58
CA HIS A 65 17.86 6.79 15.37
C HIS A 65 17.09 5.48 15.65
N ILE A 66 17.36 4.41 14.90
CA ILE A 66 16.59 3.16 15.01
C ILE A 66 16.56 2.58 16.43
N TYR A 67 17.65 2.74 17.19
CA TYR A 67 17.69 2.33 18.61
C TYR A 67 16.79 3.19 19.50
N GLU A 68 16.75 4.51 19.29
CA GLU A 68 15.86 5.41 20.03
C GLU A 68 14.39 5.09 19.73
N PHE A 69 14.09 4.79 18.46
CA PHE A 69 12.77 4.34 18.04
C PHE A 69 12.37 3.04 18.74
N ILE A 70 13.24 2.03 18.77
CA ILE A 70 12.97 0.74 19.43
C ILE A 70 12.74 0.93 20.93
N GLU A 71 13.57 1.73 21.61
CA GLU A 71 13.38 1.99 23.05
C GLU A 71 12.06 2.72 23.33
N ALA A 72 11.66 3.67 22.49
CA ALA A 72 10.40 4.39 22.64
C ALA A 72 9.14 3.56 22.35
N LEU A 73 9.29 2.39 21.70
CA LEU A 73 8.18 1.46 21.40
C LEU A 73 8.02 0.33 22.43
N LYS A 74 8.95 0.18 23.39
CA LYS A 74 8.83 -0.79 24.49
C LYS A 74 7.80 -0.34 25.52
#